data_AF-A0A1E4B1W9-F1
#
_entry.id   AF-A0A1E4B1W9-F1
#
_cell.length_a   1.000
_cell.length_b   1.000
_cell.length_c   1.000
_cell.angle_alpha   90.00
_cell.angle_beta   90.00
_cell.angle_gamma   90.00
#
_symmetry.space_group_name_H-M   'P 1'
#
loop_
_entity.id
_entity.type
_entity.pdbx_description
1 polymer ?
#
loop_
_entity_poly.entity_id
_entity_poly.type
_entity_poly.pdbx_seq_one_letter_code
_entity_poly.pdbx_strand_id
1 'polypeptide(L)'
;MPARADTAGVAGGMQGGARTASGWRIDTREHVDLWLHGFALLQDDSSLVPYFRLGYGAALRQVRPAAGRLLDANRAQLQRRIAANANLTSAQFLALYFASWDDLRRGVDRFIRDGGDVRAARSQEELRMYATLRTYFPTGEDRDWLRLFVQSLDDERQRFYHAYWLQEQQRRASQRAAVEAMWTGTYGPAFARFMRNSMQREGKVLLSLPLGGEGRTLSVGQRDNFVTVNFPAPGEDPLEAMYVVAHEVVGAVATAAVRDNSSAADERSGDTARWTTLSAVRGGAMLLEHVAPDLLAGYQRYYLSLARQKPGAGDPSAAFAATFPLPSQIATALQRQIDVVLGGI
;
A
#
# COMPACT_ATOMS: atom_id res chain seq x y z
N MET A 1 15.15 10.74 73.73
CA MET A 1 14.85 11.82 72.75
C MET A 1 15.60 11.52 71.45
N PRO A 2 15.00 11.64 70.26
CA PRO A 2 13.85 10.87 69.78
C PRO A 2 14.08 10.12 68.43
N ALA A 3 13.30 9.05 68.24
CA ALA A 3 12.56 8.57 67.05
C ALA A 3 13.16 8.50 65.63
N ARG A 4 13.10 7.28 65.04
CA ARG A 4 12.48 6.90 63.72
C ARG A 4 12.64 5.38 63.55
N ALA A 5 11.69 4.53 63.93
CA ALA A 5 10.44 4.14 63.24
C ALA A 5 10.66 3.26 61.99
N ASP A 6 10.58 1.95 62.20
CA ASP A 6 10.21 0.94 61.20
C ASP A 6 8.79 1.18 60.70
N THR A 7 8.59 1.21 59.38
CA THR A 7 7.28 0.95 58.75
C THR A 7 7.44 0.31 57.38
N ALA A 8 6.71 -0.79 57.23
CA ALA A 8 6.40 -1.49 55.99
C ALA A 8 5.52 -0.68 55.01
N GLY A 9 5.46 -1.15 53.75
CA GLY A 9 4.55 -0.68 52.69
C GLY A 9 5.19 0.41 51.81
N VAL A 10 5.13 0.40 50.49
CA VAL A 10 4.13 -0.15 49.57
C VAL A 10 4.84 -0.44 48.24
N ALA A 11 4.95 -1.71 47.85
CA ALA A 11 5.20 -2.10 46.47
C ALA A 11 3.88 -1.93 45.70
N GLY A 12 3.61 -0.70 45.26
CA GLY A 12 2.47 -0.36 44.43
C GLY A 12 2.80 -0.65 42.97
N GLY A 13 2.33 -1.80 42.49
CA GLY A 13 2.39 -2.17 41.09
C GLY A 13 1.71 -1.14 40.20
N MET A 14 2.49 -0.54 39.31
CA MET A 14 2.02 0.06 38.07
C MET A 14 2.84 -0.49 36.90
N GLN A 15 2.91 -1.82 36.80
CA GLN A 15 2.98 -2.45 35.50
C GLN A 15 1.54 -2.55 34.99
N GLY A 16 1.02 -1.41 34.52
CA GLY A 16 -0.06 -1.43 33.56
C GLY A 16 0.48 -2.14 32.33
N GLY A 17 0.26 -3.45 32.26
CA GLY A 17 0.58 -4.24 31.08
C GLY A 17 -0.04 -3.55 29.89
N ALA A 18 0.81 -2.97 29.03
CA ALA A 18 0.42 -2.69 27.66
C ALA A 18 0.00 -4.05 27.10
N ARG A 19 -1.32 -4.31 27.08
CA ARG A 19 -1.88 -5.39 26.29
C ARG A 19 -1.30 -5.18 24.91
N THR A 20 -0.38 -6.05 24.50
CA THR A 20 0.03 -6.19 23.12
C THR A 20 -1.25 -6.33 22.33
N ALA A 21 -1.66 -5.26 21.63
CA ALA A 21 -2.83 -5.30 20.77
C ALA A 21 -2.49 -6.27 19.63
N SER A 22 -2.87 -7.54 19.80
CA SER A 22 -2.77 -8.57 18.78
C SER A 22 -3.79 -8.21 17.70
N GLY A 23 -3.34 -7.61 16.61
CA GLY A 23 -4.22 -7.19 15.53
C GLY A 23 -3.58 -6.24 14.54
N TRP A 24 -4.33 -5.93 13.49
CA TRP A 24 -3.94 -4.95 12.49
C TRP A 24 -3.97 -3.53 13.06
N ARG A 25 -2.90 -2.77 12.88
CA ARG A 25 -2.77 -1.39 13.37
C ARG A 25 -2.65 -0.37 12.24
N ILE A 26 -3.14 0.84 12.47
CA ILE A 26 -2.88 1.98 11.58
C ILE A 26 -1.46 2.49 11.81
N ASP A 27 -0.71 2.75 10.75
CA ASP A 27 0.67 3.24 10.83
C ASP A 27 1.00 4.12 9.60
N THR A 28 2.12 4.83 9.65
CA THR A 28 2.62 5.71 8.57
C THR A 28 4.13 5.60 8.49
N ARG A 29 4.72 5.67 7.30
CA ARG A 29 6.17 5.45 7.11
C ARG A 29 6.76 6.42 6.09
N GLU A 30 7.60 7.34 6.56
CA GLU A 30 8.27 8.34 5.71
C GLU A 30 9.05 7.69 4.55
N HIS A 31 9.81 6.62 4.80
CA HIS A 31 10.66 6.03 3.74
C HIS A 31 9.85 5.34 2.64
N VAL A 32 8.67 4.80 2.98
CA VAL A 32 7.73 4.23 2.02
C VAL A 32 7.10 5.35 1.19
N ASP A 33 6.65 6.40 1.86
CA ASP A 33 6.10 7.60 1.24
C ASP A 33 7.10 8.30 0.32
N LEU A 34 8.36 8.44 0.73
CA LEU A 34 9.44 9.03 -0.07
C LEU A 34 9.71 8.21 -1.34
N TRP A 35 9.75 6.89 -1.22
CA TRP A 35 9.94 5.99 -2.34
C TRP A 35 8.80 6.11 -3.36
N LEU A 36 7.55 6.04 -2.88
CA LEU A 36 6.35 6.19 -3.69
C LEU A 36 6.23 7.59 -4.28
N HIS A 37 6.66 8.63 -3.55
CA HIS A 37 6.75 10.00 -4.05
C HIS A 37 7.66 10.07 -5.28
N GLY A 38 8.82 9.40 -5.24
CA GLY A 38 9.72 9.30 -6.39
C GLY A 38 9.02 8.72 -7.61
N PHE A 39 8.36 7.57 -7.45
CA PHE A 39 7.62 6.93 -8.54
C PHE A 39 6.48 7.81 -9.07
N ALA A 40 5.72 8.45 -8.18
CA ALA A 40 4.63 9.36 -8.54
C ALA A 40 5.10 10.59 -9.35
N LEU A 41 6.36 11.01 -9.19
CA LEU A 41 6.96 12.09 -9.99
C LEU A 41 7.56 11.59 -11.31
N LEU A 42 7.89 10.31 -11.42
CA LEU A 42 8.46 9.71 -12.62
C LEU A 42 7.40 9.14 -13.56
N GLN A 43 6.25 8.71 -13.05
CA GLN A 43 5.21 8.03 -13.82
C GLN A 43 4.01 8.92 -14.10
N ASP A 44 3.44 8.77 -15.30
CA ASP A 44 2.13 9.29 -15.63
C ASP A 44 1.10 8.15 -15.49
N ASP A 45 0.45 8.09 -14.34
CA ASP A 45 -0.56 7.08 -14.06
C ASP A 45 -1.89 7.43 -14.74
N SER A 46 -2.23 6.64 -15.76
CA SER A 46 -3.47 6.76 -16.54
C SER A 46 -4.38 5.54 -16.38
N SER A 47 -4.12 4.69 -15.38
CA SER A 47 -4.94 3.51 -15.10
C SER A 47 -6.36 3.89 -14.66
N LEU A 48 -7.29 2.95 -14.85
CA LEU A 48 -8.69 3.14 -14.47
C LEU A 48 -8.85 3.34 -12.95
N VAL A 49 -8.00 2.65 -12.17
CA VAL A 49 -7.85 2.84 -10.73
C VAL A 49 -6.40 3.24 -10.47
N PRO A 50 -6.13 4.53 -10.24
CA PRO A 50 -4.77 5.03 -10.08
C PRO A 50 -4.06 4.49 -8.82
N TYR A 51 -2.81 4.05 -9.00
CA TYR A 51 -1.84 3.84 -7.93
C TYR A 51 -1.53 5.13 -7.19
N PHE A 52 -1.33 6.23 -7.93
CA PHE A 52 -1.02 7.51 -7.32
C PHE A 52 -2.23 8.42 -7.29
N ARG A 53 -2.33 9.19 -6.21
CA ARG A 53 -3.40 10.13 -6.00
C ARG A 53 -3.47 11.13 -7.16
N LEU A 54 -4.67 11.30 -7.72
CA LEU A 54 -4.92 12.26 -8.79
C LEU A 54 -4.50 13.67 -8.34
N GLY A 55 -3.71 14.35 -9.17
CA GLY A 55 -3.21 15.69 -8.88
C GLY A 55 -2.05 15.77 -7.88
N TYR A 56 -1.52 14.65 -7.37
CA TYR A 56 -0.41 14.64 -6.41
C TYR A 56 0.80 15.46 -6.89
N GLY A 57 1.32 15.17 -8.09
CA GLY A 57 2.44 15.91 -8.66
C GLY A 57 2.14 17.40 -8.89
N ALA A 58 0.88 17.75 -9.21
CA ALA A 58 0.46 19.13 -9.39
C ALA A 58 0.40 19.90 -8.07
N ALA A 59 -0.10 19.28 -7.00
CA ALA A 59 -0.12 19.84 -5.65
C ALA A 59 1.32 20.05 -5.13
N LEU A 60 2.21 19.10 -5.40
CA LEU A 60 3.61 19.24 -5.00
C LEU A 60 4.30 20.43 -5.65
N ARG A 61 4.02 20.75 -6.92
CA ARG A 61 4.61 21.94 -7.57
C ARG A 61 4.31 23.26 -6.85
N GLN A 62 3.26 23.32 -6.02
CA GLN A 62 2.90 24.52 -5.26
C GLN A 62 3.75 24.68 -3.99
N VAL A 63 4.20 23.57 -3.40
CA VAL A 63 4.90 23.55 -2.10
C VAL A 63 6.38 23.14 -2.23
N ARG A 64 6.75 22.53 -3.36
CA ARG A 64 8.09 22.00 -3.66
C ARG A 64 8.91 23.08 -4.36
N PRO A 65 9.99 23.60 -3.75
CA PRO A 65 10.94 24.50 -4.40
C PRO A 65 11.34 24.06 -5.81
N ALA A 66 11.31 25.00 -6.76
CA ALA A 66 11.40 24.73 -8.20
C ALA A 66 12.81 24.42 -8.74
N ALA A 67 13.88 24.62 -7.95
CA ALA A 67 15.25 24.55 -8.45
C ALA A 67 16.18 23.70 -7.58
N GLY A 68 17.16 23.07 -8.23
CA GLY A 68 18.37 22.54 -7.59
C GLY A 68 18.26 21.14 -6.96
N ARG A 69 17.27 20.33 -7.37
CA ARG A 69 17.09 18.97 -6.84
C ARG A 69 17.54 17.91 -7.82
N LEU A 70 18.19 16.87 -7.29
CA LEU A 70 18.71 15.78 -8.11
C LEU A 70 17.59 15.00 -8.79
N LEU A 71 16.44 14.81 -8.15
CA LEU A 71 15.31 14.09 -8.75
C LEU A 71 14.79 14.76 -10.02
N ASP A 72 14.71 16.09 -10.05
CA ASP A 72 14.29 16.83 -11.26
C ASP A 72 15.37 16.81 -12.33
N ALA A 73 16.63 17.04 -11.93
CA ALA A 73 17.77 17.02 -12.84
C ALA A 73 17.92 15.65 -13.54
N ASN A 74 17.67 14.56 -12.81
CA ASN A 74 17.79 13.20 -13.30
C ASN A 74 16.48 12.63 -13.87
N ARG A 75 15.36 13.38 -13.80
CA ARG A 75 14.01 12.88 -14.16
C ARG A 75 13.97 12.26 -15.55
N ALA A 76 14.48 12.95 -16.56
CA ALA A 76 14.48 12.47 -17.93
C ALA A 76 15.31 11.17 -18.10
N GLN A 77 16.44 11.05 -17.41
CA GLN A 77 17.25 9.84 -17.44
C GLN A 77 16.52 8.66 -16.76
N LEU A 78 15.93 8.90 -15.59
CA LEU A 78 15.17 7.90 -14.85
C LEU A 78 13.95 7.42 -15.67
N GLN A 79 13.21 8.34 -16.29
CA GLN A 79 12.06 8.03 -17.14
C GLN A 79 12.45 7.25 -18.39
N ARG A 80 13.55 7.63 -19.06
CA ARG A 80 14.04 6.89 -20.24
C ARG A 80 14.32 5.43 -19.93
N ARG A 81 14.91 5.12 -18.77
CA ARG A 81 15.14 3.73 -18.39
C ARG A 81 13.85 2.99 -18.06
N ILE A 82 12.87 3.62 -17.39
CA ILE A 82 11.54 3.02 -17.18
C ILE A 82 10.88 2.68 -18.51
N ALA A 83 10.97 3.57 -19.51
CA ALA A 83 10.44 3.31 -20.84
C ALA A 83 11.17 2.14 -21.55
N ALA A 84 12.48 1.97 -21.31
CA ALA A 84 13.27 0.87 -21.85
C ALA A 84 13.03 -0.47 -21.11
N ASN A 85 12.70 -0.42 -19.82
CA ASN A 85 12.41 -1.57 -18.98
C ASN A 85 11.20 -1.30 -18.07
N ALA A 86 10.01 -1.64 -18.56
CA ALA A 86 8.76 -1.40 -17.86
C ALA A 86 8.69 -2.13 -16.50
N ASN A 87 9.46 -3.20 -16.28
CA ASN A 87 9.49 -3.94 -15.01
C ASN A 87 10.03 -3.10 -13.84
N LEU A 88 10.74 -1.99 -14.11
CA LEU A 88 11.18 -1.08 -13.06
C LEU A 88 10.01 -0.45 -12.29
N THR A 89 8.84 -0.30 -12.93
CA THR A 89 7.63 0.18 -12.28
C THR A 89 7.13 -0.79 -11.20
N SER A 90 7.35 -2.09 -11.37
CA SER A 90 7.03 -3.12 -10.38
C SER A 90 7.78 -2.94 -9.05
N ALA A 91 8.86 -2.15 -9.02
CA ALA A 91 9.64 -1.85 -7.82
C ALA A 91 9.03 -0.75 -6.94
N GLN A 92 7.89 -0.16 -7.30
CA GLN A 92 7.27 0.95 -6.57
C GLN A 92 6.92 0.61 -5.10
N PHE A 93 6.79 -0.67 -4.75
CA PHE A 93 6.52 -1.11 -3.37
C PHE A 93 7.72 -1.75 -2.67
N LEU A 94 8.92 -1.66 -3.27
CA LEU A 94 10.15 -2.23 -2.72
C LEU A 94 10.46 -1.71 -1.30
N ALA A 95 10.17 -0.43 -1.02
CA ALA A 95 10.44 0.16 0.29
C ALA A 95 9.72 -0.52 1.46
N LEU A 96 8.64 -1.27 1.20
CA LEU A 96 7.92 -2.04 2.24
C LEU A 96 8.73 -3.21 2.80
N TYR A 97 9.71 -3.72 2.05
CA TYR A 97 10.61 -4.78 2.52
C TYR A 97 11.67 -4.27 3.51
N PHE A 98 11.78 -2.95 3.70
CA PHE A 98 12.79 -2.33 4.55
C PHE A 98 12.15 -1.66 5.76
N ALA A 99 12.84 -1.73 6.91
CA ALA A 99 12.36 -1.13 8.15
C ALA A 99 12.49 0.40 8.17
N SER A 100 13.51 0.94 7.50
CA SER A 100 13.83 2.38 7.46
C SER A 100 14.50 2.81 6.15
N TRP A 101 14.63 4.12 5.94
CA TRP A 101 15.39 4.68 4.82
C TRP A 101 16.86 4.25 4.84
N ASP A 102 17.48 4.24 6.01
CA ASP A 102 18.90 3.91 6.13
C ASP A 102 19.15 2.43 5.86
N ASP A 103 18.22 1.54 6.26
CA ASP A 103 18.27 0.13 5.90
C ASP A 103 18.13 -0.08 4.39
N LEU A 104 17.18 0.62 3.76
CA LEU A 104 16.99 0.60 2.31
C LEU A 104 18.27 1.04 1.59
N ARG A 105 18.81 2.21 1.94
CA ARG A 105 20.01 2.76 1.30
C ARG A 105 21.21 1.84 1.49
N ARG A 106 21.46 1.35 2.70
CA ARG A 106 22.56 0.40 2.96
C ARG A 106 22.39 -0.89 2.17
N GLY A 107 21.18 -1.43 2.11
CA GLY A 107 20.88 -2.66 1.37
C GLY A 107 21.12 -2.50 -0.13
N VAL A 108 20.65 -1.40 -0.70
CA VAL A 108 20.85 -1.03 -2.10
C VAL A 108 22.33 -0.79 -2.42
N ASP A 109 23.03 0.01 -1.62
CA ASP A 109 24.45 0.31 -1.81
C ASP A 109 25.30 -0.97 -1.84
N ARG A 110 24.96 -1.93 -0.97
CA ARG A 110 25.65 -3.22 -0.91
C ARG A 110 25.34 -4.10 -2.11
N PHE A 111 24.06 -4.23 -2.46
CA PHE A 111 23.61 -4.97 -3.64
C PHE A 111 24.27 -4.47 -4.94
N ILE A 112 24.40 -3.14 -5.09
CA ILE A 112 25.09 -2.53 -6.24
C ILE A 112 26.59 -2.82 -6.21
N ARG A 113 27.24 -2.66 -5.04
CA ARG A 113 28.68 -2.92 -4.87
C ARG A 113 29.06 -4.35 -5.22
N ASP A 114 28.22 -5.31 -4.85
CA ASP A 114 28.42 -6.73 -5.13
C ASP A 114 27.92 -7.13 -6.53
N GLY A 115 27.61 -6.16 -7.40
CA GLY A 115 27.19 -6.39 -8.79
C GLY A 115 25.85 -7.11 -8.94
N GLY A 116 25.04 -7.17 -7.89
CA GLY A 116 23.80 -7.95 -7.82
C GLY A 116 24.01 -9.46 -7.72
N ASP A 117 25.20 -9.91 -7.30
CA ASP A 117 25.46 -11.34 -7.05
C ASP A 117 24.86 -11.79 -5.71
N VAL A 118 23.80 -12.58 -5.79
CA VAL A 118 23.11 -13.18 -4.65
C VAL A 118 24.06 -14.07 -3.82
N ARG A 119 25.10 -14.64 -4.43
CA ARG A 119 26.09 -15.49 -3.75
C ARG A 119 27.06 -14.71 -2.87
N ALA A 120 27.15 -13.40 -3.04
CA ALA A 120 27.98 -12.52 -2.20
C ALA A 120 27.33 -12.21 -0.83
N ALA A 121 26.05 -12.57 -0.65
CA ALA A 121 25.32 -12.35 0.60
C ALA A 121 25.98 -13.11 1.77
N ARG A 122 26.13 -12.42 2.91
CA ARG A 122 26.84 -12.95 4.11
C ARG A 122 25.89 -13.47 5.19
N SER A 123 24.59 -13.32 5.00
CA SER A 123 23.56 -13.78 5.91
C SER A 123 22.31 -14.23 5.15
N GLN A 124 21.44 -14.99 5.79
CA GLN A 124 20.16 -15.39 5.17
C GLN A 124 19.24 -14.19 4.90
N GLU A 125 19.30 -13.16 5.75
CA GLU A 125 18.54 -11.93 5.56
C GLU A 125 19.01 -11.17 4.32
N GLU A 126 20.34 -11.02 4.18
CA GLU A 126 20.96 -10.39 3.02
C GLU A 126 20.69 -11.18 1.73
N LEU A 127 20.69 -12.52 1.81
CA LEU A 127 20.36 -13.39 0.68
C LEU A 127 18.93 -13.13 0.18
N ARG A 128 17.96 -13.04 1.10
CA ARG A 128 16.56 -12.72 0.77
C ARG A 128 16.45 -11.33 0.15
N MET A 129 17.09 -10.34 0.76
CA MET A 129 17.12 -8.96 0.24
C MET A 129 17.71 -8.91 -1.18
N TYR A 130 18.85 -9.57 -1.43
CA TYR A 130 19.48 -9.61 -2.75
C TYR A 130 18.60 -10.32 -3.78
N ALA A 131 17.94 -11.42 -3.40
CA ALA A 131 17.00 -12.11 -4.27
C ALA A 131 15.83 -11.18 -4.65
N THR A 132 15.23 -10.47 -3.68
CA THR A 132 14.15 -9.50 -3.94
C THR A 132 14.61 -8.36 -4.85
N LEU A 133 15.76 -7.74 -4.56
CA LEU A 133 16.29 -6.65 -5.40
C LEU A 133 16.59 -7.12 -6.82
N ARG A 134 17.13 -8.34 -6.98
CA ARG A 134 17.45 -8.91 -8.29
C ARG A 134 16.23 -9.17 -9.17
N THR A 135 15.06 -9.44 -8.58
CA THR A 135 13.79 -9.56 -9.32
C THR A 135 13.45 -8.27 -10.06
N TYR A 136 13.76 -7.12 -9.47
CA TYR A 136 13.47 -5.81 -10.04
C TYR A 136 14.62 -5.23 -10.86
N PHE A 137 15.87 -5.49 -10.45
CA PHE A 137 17.07 -4.88 -11.04
C PHE A 137 18.10 -5.93 -11.51
N PRO A 138 17.74 -6.78 -12.50
CA PRO A 138 18.59 -7.88 -12.94
C PRO A 138 19.85 -7.43 -13.70
N THR A 139 19.80 -6.32 -14.44
CA THR A 139 20.90 -5.86 -15.30
C THR A 139 21.75 -4.77 -14.63
N GLY A 140 22.96 -4.52 -15.16
CA GLY A 140 23.82 -3.43 -14.70
C GLY A 140 23.15 -2.07 -14.86
N GLU A 141 22.48 -1.84 -15.98
CA GLU A 141 21.76 -0.59 -16.26
C GLU A 141 20.57 -0.36 -15.29
N ASP A 142 19.87 -1.43 -14.90
CA ASP A 142 18.81 -1.34 -13.88
C ASP A 142 19.38 -0.98 -12.50
N ARG A 143 20.57 -1.49 -12.17
CA ARG A 143 21.26 -1.16 -10.92
C ARG A 143 21.80 0.28 -10.93
N ASP A 144 22.29 0.75 -12.06
CA ASP A 144 22.67 2.17 -12.23
C ASP A 144 21.48 3.10 -12.09
N TRP A 145 20.33 2.71 -12.63
CA TRP A 145 19.07 3.41 -12.40
C TRP A 145 18.70 3.44 -10.92
N LEU A 146 18.74 2.29 -10.23
CA LEU A 146 18.45 2.19 -8.80
C LEU A 146 19.37 3.09 -7.97
N ARG A 147 20.68 3.08 -8.29
CA ARG A 147 21.67 3.95 -7.66
C ARG A 147 21.30 5.42 -7.82
N LEU A 148 21.02 5.85 -9.05
CA LEU A 148 20.66 7.23 -9.36
C LEU A 148 19.35 7.64 -8.69
N PHE A 149 18.38 6.73 -8.63
CA PHE A 149 17.09 6.95 -8.00
C PHE A 149 17.24 7.13 -6.49
N VAL A 150 17.94 6.24 -5.79
CA VAL A 150 18.19 6.36 -4.34
C VAL A 150 18.97 7.61 -4.00
N GLN A 151 20.02 7.95 -4.78
CA GLN A 151 20.75 9.21 -4.59
C GLN A 151 19.86 10.44 -4.76
N SER A 152 18.98 10.42 -5.76
CA SER A 152 18.04 11.51 -6.01
C SER A 152 17.01 11.65 -4.89
N LEU A 153 16.54 10.53 -4.33
CA LEU A 153 15.61 10.51 -3.22
C LEU A 153 16.24 10.91 -1.88
N ASP A 154 17.52 10.59 -1.66
CA ASP A 154 18.24 11.04 -0.45
C ASP A 154 18.37 12.56 -0.42
N ASP A 155 18.72 13.16 -1.57
CA ASP A 155 18.74 14.61 -1.77
C ASP A 155 17.34 15.24 -1.57
N GLU A 156 16.32 14.64 -2.18
CA GLU A 156 14.91 15.06 -2.05
C GLU A 156 14.44 15.02 -0.58
N ARG A 157 14.80 13.97 0.16
CA ARG A 157 14.49 13.80 1.58
C ARG A 157 15.10 14.89 2.43
N GLN A 158 16.40 15.10 2.30
CA GLN A 158 17.17 16.04 3.12
C GLN A 158 16.75 17.49 2.88
N ARG A 159 16.44 17.84 1.62
CA ARG A 159 16.14 19.23 1.24
C ARG A 159 14.67 19.60 1.36
N PHE A 160 13.77 18.61 1.44
CA PHE A 160 12.34 18.87 1.39
C PHE A 160 11.46 17.80 2.03
N TYR A 161 11.55 16.56 1.56
CA TYR A 161 10.48 15.60 1.78
C TYR A 161 10.29 15.27 3.26
N HIS A 162 11.38 15.22 4.03
CA HIS A 162 11.28 14.98 5.48
C HIS A 162 10.45 16.05 6.19
N ALA A 163 10.76 17.33 5.95
CA ALA A 163 10.03 18.45 6.55
C ALA A 163 8.58 18.51 6.06
N TYR A 164 8.37 18.31 4.75
CA TYR A 164 7.05 18.22 4.15
C TYR A 164 6.21 17.09 4.76
N TRP A 165 6.81 15.90 4.91
CA TRP A 165 6.15 14.73 5.48
C TRP A 165 5.72 15.00 6.93
N LEU A 166 6.61 15.51 7.77
CA LEU A 166 6.27 15.87 9.16
C LEU A 166 5.11 16.88 9.24
N GLN A 167 5.10 17.88 8.35
CA GLN A 167 4.00 18.85 8.26
C GLN A 167 2.68 18.18 7.85
N GLU A 168 2.71 17.29 6.86
CA GLU A 168 1.51 16.56 6.42
C GLU A 168 0.99 15.60 7.51
N GLN A 169 1.87 14.96 8.29
CA GLN A 169 1.49 14.15 9.44
C GLN A 169 0.71 14.96 10.47
N GLN A 170 1.18 16.17 10.77
CA GLN A 170 0.49 17.08 11.68
C GLN A 170 -0.85 17.56 11.09
N ARG A 171 -0.84 17.99 9.83
CA ARG A 171 -2.02 18.51 9.12
C ARG A 171 -3.14 17.48 9.01
N ARG A 172 -2.80 16.19 8.90
CA ARG A 172 -3.74 15.07 8.76
C ARG A 172 -3.99 14.31 10.06
N ALA A 173 -3.54 14.82 11.20
CA ALA A 173 -3.64 14.11 12.48
C ALA A 173 -5.09 13.72 12.83
N SER A 174 -6.06 14.60 12.55
CA SER A 174 -7.49 14.31 12.75
C SER A 174 -7.99 13.20 11.83
N GLN A 175 -7.60 13.21 10.55
CA GLN A 175 -7.98 12.15 9.60
C GLN A 175 -7.39 10.81 9.99
N ARG A 176 -6.13 10.77 10.41
CA ARG A 176 -5.50 9.55 10.93
C ARG A 176 -6.25 9.02 12.15
N ALA A 177 -6.61 9.88 13.09
CA ALA A 177 -7.35 9.50 14.29
C ALA A 177 -8.76 8.97 13.95
N ALA A 178 -9.44 9.56 12.96
CA ALA A 178 -10.73 9.06 12.48
C ALA A 178 -10.60 7.67 11.86
N VAL A 179 -9.60 7.47 10.98
CA VAL A 179 -9.31 6.14 10.39
C VAL A 179 -8.99 5.11 11.47
N GLU A 180 -8.17 5.47 12.45
CA GLU A 180 -7.83 4.59 13.57
C GLU A 180 -9.05 4.23 14.43
N ALA A 181 -9.92 5.19 14.73
CA ALA A 181 -11.16 4.95 15.47
C ALA A 181 -12.11 4.00 14.71
N MET A 182 -12.30 4.23 13.41
CA MET A 182 -13.13 3.37 12.57
C MET A 182 -12.58 1.95 12.46
N TRP A 183 -11.25 1.83 12.27
CA TRP A 183 -10.58 0.54 12.17
C TRP A 183 -10.63 -0.24 13.49
N THR A 184 -10.27 0.40 14.61
CA THR A 184 -10.23 -0.28 15.92
C THR A 184 -11.63 -0.59 16.46
N GLY A 185 -12.61 0.27 16.17
CA GLY A 185 -13.99 0.13 16.67
C GLY A 185 -14.86 -0.80 15.82
N THR A 186 -15.05 -0.46 14.55
CA THR A 186 -16.11 -1.06 13.71
C THR A 186 -15.55 -2.00 12.66
N TYR A 187 -14.65 -1.52 11.82
CA TYR A 187 -14.30 -2.23 10.59
C TYR A 187 -13.19 -3.27 10.79
N GLY A 188 -12.18 -3.03 11.61
CA GLY A 188 -11.16 -4.05 11.92
C GLY A 188 -11.77 -5.37 12.42
N PRO A 189 -12.71 -5.35 13.39
CA PRO A 189 -13.45 -6.54 13.81
C PRO A 189 -14.29 -7.17 12.69
N ALA A 190 -14.96 -6.37 11.86
CA ALA A 190 -15.77 -6.86 10.74
C ALA A 190 -14.94 -7.62 9.70
N PHE A 191 -13.76 -7.11 9.37
CA PHE A 191 -12.84 -7.73 8.41
C PHE A 191 -12.03 -8.91 9.00
N ALA A 192 -11.94 -9.01 10.32
CA ALA A 192 -11.03 -9.94 11.00
C ALA A 192 -11.20 -11.41 10.57
N ARG A 193 -12.45 -11.87 10.36
CA ARG A 193 -12.71 -13.25 9.94
C ARG A 193 -12.15 -13.53 8.55
N PHE A 194 -12.43 -12.65 7.60
CA PHE A 194 -11.94 -12.76 6.23
C PHE A 194 -10.41 -12.75 6.21
N MET A 195 -9.80 -11.74 6.83
CA MET A 195 -8.34 -11.57 6.86
C MET A 195 -7.63 -12.75 7.53
N ARG A 196 -8.19 -13.30 8.62
CA ARG A 196 -7.62 -14.49 9.26
C ARG A 196 -7.63 -15.71 8.33
N ASN A 197 -8.74 -15.92 7.63
CA ASN A 197 -8.96 -17.08 6.77
C ASN A 197 -8.22 -16.95 5.43
N SER A 198 -7.92 -15.73 4.98
CA SER A 198 -7.07 -15.44 3.82
C SER A 198 -5.57 -15.36 4.16
N MET A 199 -5.16 -15.87 5.33
CA MET A 199 -3.77 -15.89 5.82
C MET A 199 -3.14 -14.50 6.07
N GLN A 200 -3.95 -13.46 6.21
CA GLN A 200 -3.59 -12.08 6.54
C GLN A 200 -3.87 -11.79 8.03
N ARG A 201 -3.39 -12.66 8.94
CA ARG A 201 -3.83 -12.67 10.36
C ARG A 201 -3.43 -11.43 11.15
N GLU A 202 -2.24 -10.92 10.93
CA GLU A 202 -1.66 -9.78 11.65
C GLU A 202 -0.91 -8.90 10.66
N GLY A 203 -0.87 -7.59 10.90
CA GLY A 203 -0.23 -6.67 9.98
C GLY A 203 -0.42 -5.20 10.33
N LYS A 204 -0.16 -4.34 9.35
CA LYS A 204 -0.34 -2.89 9.45
C LYS A 204 -1.09 -2.35 8.25
N VAL A 205 -2.08 -1.51 8.50
CA VAL A 205 -2.64 -0.63 7.49
C VAL A 205 -1.76 0.62 7.44
N LEU A 206 -1.01 0.80 6.35
CA LEU A 206 -0.11 1.92 6.18
C LEU A 206 -0.81 3.04 5.41
N LEU A 207 -1.01 4.19 6.04
CA LEU A 207 -1.54 5.37 5.34
C LEU A 207 -0.40 6.07 4.60
N SER A 208 -0.59 6.28 3.30
CA SER A 208 0.43 6.81 2.39
C SER A 208 -0.02 8.10 1.70
N LEU A 209 0.84 9.12 1.70
CA LEU A 209 0.55 10.41 1.07
C LEU A 209 0.43 10.33 -0.46
N PRO A 210 1.31 9.61 -1.19
CA PRO A 210 1.26 9.57 -2.65
C PRO A 210 0.19 8.61 -3.21
N LEU A 211 -0.25 7.61 -2.45
CA LEU A 211 -1.14 6.57 -2.98
C LEU A 211 -2.59 7.05 -3.20
N GLY A 212 -3.16 6.56 -4.29
CA GLY A 212 -4.57 6.67 -4.66
C GLY A 212 -5.37 5.43 -4.27
N GLY A 213 -6.35 5.08 -5.10
CA GLY A 213 -7.34 4.05 -4.80
C GLY A 213 -6.93 2.61 -5.08
N GLU A 214 -5.79 2.39 -5.73
CA GLU A 214 -5.28 1.03 -5.96
C GLU A 214 -4.67 0.46 -4.67
N GLY A 215 -3.86 1.22 -3.93
CA GLY A 215 -3.20 0.70 -2.72
C GLY A 215 -2.20 -0.43 -3.00
N ARG A 216 -1.81 -1.17 -1.94
CA ARG A 216 -0.99 -2.39 -2.04
C ARG A 216 -0.99 -3.27 -0.79
N THR A 217 -1.20 -4.56 -1.00
CA THR A 217 -1.01 -5.62 -0.02
C THR A 217 0.33 -6.30 -0.25
N LEU A 218 1.11 -6.44 0.83
CA LEU A 218 2.39 -7.13 0.79
C LEU A 218 2.60 -7.95 2.07
N SER A 219 2.91 -9.23 1.90
CA SER A 219 3.35 -10.11 2.98
C SER A 219 4.87 -10.23 2.95
N VAL A 220 5.55 -9.60 3.91
CA VAL A 220 7.00 -9.69 4.10
C VAL A 220 7.27 -10.74 5.17
N GLY A 221 7.84 -11.89 4.76
CA GLY A 221 8.06 -13.00 5.67
C GLY A 221 6.75 -13.62 6.21
N GLN A 222 6.81 -14.26 7.38
CA GLN A 222 5.66 -15.01 7.92
C GLN A 222 4.70 -14.15 8.77
N ARG A 223 5.08 -12.94 9.18
CA ARG A 223 4.30 -12.13 10.15
C ARG A 223 4.14 -10.65 9.81
N ASP A 224 4.86 -10.11 8.82
CA ASP A 224 4.73 -8.69 8.47
C ASP A 224 3.83 -8.53 7.24
N ASN A 225 2.52 -8.43 7.46
CA ASN A 225 1.60 -8.04 6.40
C ASN A 225 1.40 -6.52 6.40
N PHE A 226 1.39 -5.92 5.21
CA PHE A 226 1.10 -4.52 5.00
C PHE A 226 -0.09 -4.41 4.05
N VAL A 227 -1.03 -3.53 4.39
CA VAL A 227 -2.07 -3.04 3.48
C VAL A 227 -1.86 -1.54 3.40
N THR A 228 -1.17 -1.09 2.36
CA THR A 228 -0.80 0.31 2.15
C THR A 228 -1.89 0.98 1.34
N VAL A 229 -2.48 2.04 1.88
CA VAL A 229 -3.65 2.71 1.32
C VAL A 229 -3.43 4.22 1.27
N ASN A 230 -4.33 4.93 0.60
CA ASN A 230 -4.32 6.38 0.59
C ASN A 230 -4.41 6.96 2.01
N PHE A 231 -3.78 8.10 2.22
CA PHE A 231 -3.96 8.93 3.41
C PHE A 231 -4.91 10.08 3.05
N PRO A 232 -6.17 10.09 3.52
CA PRO A 232 -7.12 11.16 3.23
C PRO A 232 -6.62 12.53 3.71
N ALA A 233 -6.86 13.57 2.91
CA ALA A 233 -6.54 14.95 3.26
C ALA A 233 -7.64 15.56 4.13
N PRO A 234 -7.36 16.64 4.88
CA PRO A 234 -8.40 17.45 5.49
C PRO A 234 -9.45 17.86 4.45
N GLY A 235 -10.72 17.63 4.78
CA GLY A 235 -11.85 17.88 3.88
C GLY A 235 -12.26 16.70 3.01
N GLU A 236 -11.45 15.64 2.95
CA GLU A 236 -11.82 14.37 2.32
C GLU A 236 -12.46 13.43 3.34
N ASP A 237 -13.19 12.43 2.84
CA ASP A 237 -13.84 11.44 3.67
C ASP A 237 -12.81 10.43 4.22
N PRO A 238 -12.66 10.30 5.55
CA PRO A 238 -11.79 9.27 6.15
C PRO A 238 -12.12 7.85 5.70
N LEU A 239 -13.36 7.57 5.31
CA LEU A 239 -13.79 6.25 4.84
C LEU A 239 -13.10 5.82 3.55
N GLU A 240 -12.53 6.75 2.78
CA GLU A 240 -11.76 6.40 1.58
C GLU A 240 -10.65 5.38 1.88
N ALA A 241 -9.96 5.51 3.02
CA ALA A 241 -8.95 4.55 3.43
C ALA A 241 -9.55 3.15 3.67
N MET A 242 -10.77 3.06 4.22
CA MET A 242 -11.46 1.78 4.42
C MET A 242 -11.91 1.16 3.11
N TYR A 243 -12.29 1.98 2.12
CA TYR A 243 -12.60 1.49 0.79
C TYR A 243 -11.39 0.83 0.14
N VAL A 244 -10.23 1.48 0.19
CA VAL A 244 -9.00 0.89 -0.36
C VAL A 244 -8.55 -0.33 0.44
N VAL A 245 -8.76 -0.37 1.76
CA VAL A 245 -8.52 -1.61 2.54
C VAL A 245 -9.38 -2.76 2.00
N ALA A 246 -10.68 -2.54 1.75
CA ALA A 246 -11.57 -3.58 1.24
C ALA A 246 -11.13 -4.12 -0.14
N HIS A 247 -10.72 -3.23 -1.03
CA HIS A 247 -10.15 -3.56 -2.34
C HIS A 247 -8.87 -4.39 -2.22
N GLU A 248 -8.01 -4.05 -1.28
CA GLU A 248 -6.70 -4.66 -1.15
C GLU A 248 -6.73 -6.02 -0.48
N VAL A 249 -7.49 -6.18 0.62
CA VAL A 249 -7.52 -7.45 1.36
C VAL A 249 -8.10 -8.60 0.53
N VAL A 250 -9.00 -8.31 -0.42
CA VAL A 250 -9.58 -9.32 -1.32
C VAL A 250 -8.64 -9.72 -2.46
N GLY A 251 -7.56 -8.97 -2.72
CA GLY A 251 -6.75 -9.10 -3.93
C GLY A 251 -6.23 -10.51 -4.24
N ALA A 252 -5.82 -11.26 -3.21
CA ALA A 252 -5.37 -12.65 -3.37
C ALA A 252 -6.51 -13.59 -3.82
N VAL A 253 -7.71 -13.41 -3.25
CA VAL A 253 -8.92 -14.17 -3.63
C VAL A 253 -9.34 -13.78 -5.04
N ALA A 254 -9.34 -12.48 -5.35
CA ALA A 254 -9.67 -11.96 -6.67
C ALA A 254 -8.75 -12.50 -7.77
N THR A 255 -7.46 -12.60 -7.50
CA THR A 255 -6.46 -13.16 -8.42
C THR A 255 -6.68 -14.66 -8.64
N ALA A 256 -6.95 -15.41 -7.57
CA ALA A 256 -7.24 -16.85 -7.67
C ALA A 256 -8.51 -17.11 -8.49
N ALA A 257 -9.59 -16.35 -8.25
CA ALA A 257 -10.84 -16.46 -9.01
C ALA A 257 -10.62 -16.24 -10.52
N VAL A 258 -9.82 -15.25 -10.89
CA VAL A 258 -9.48 -14.98 -12.29
C VAL A 258 -8.64 -16.10 -12.88
N ARG A 259 -7.52 -16.46 -12.24
CA ARG A 259 -6.60 -17.50 -12.73
C ARG A 259 -7.30 -18.83 -12.95
N ASP A 260 -8.10 -19.26 -11.98
CA ASP A 260 -8.74 -20.59 -12.01
C ASP A 260 -9.93 -20.65 -13.00
N ASN A 261 -10.35 -19.51 -13.56
CA ASN A 261 -11.47 -19.40 -14.50
C ASN A 261 -11.10 -18.65 -15.79
N SER A 262 -9.81 -18.54 -16.09
CA SER A 262 -9.30 -18.02 -17.37
C SER A 262 -8.77 -19.17 -18.22
N SER A 263 -8.89 -19.04 -19.54
CA SER A 263 -8.33 -19.99 -20.51
C SER A 263 -6.95 -19.53 -20.98
N ALA A 264 -6.19 -20.45 -21.59
CA ALA A 264 -4.93 -20.11 -22.26
C ALA A 264 -5.12 -19.13 -23.44
N ALA A 265 -6.34 -18.96 -23.96
CA ALA A 265 -6.62 -17.91 -24.96
C ALA A 265 -6.71 -16.53 -24.31
N ASP A 266 -7.36 -16.43 -23.14
CA ASP A 266 -7.51 -15.19 -22.36
C ASP A 266 -6.18 -14.68 -21.79
N GLU A 267 -5.26 -15.59 -21.49
CA GLU A 267 -3.89 -15.22 -21.09
C GLU A 267 -3.14 -14.61 -22.27
N ARG A 268 -3.25 -15.19 -23.46
CA ARG A 268 -2.58 -14.70 -24.67
C ARG A 268 -3.14 -13.37 -25.17
N SER A 269 -4.43 -13.08 -24.94
CA SER A 269 -5.04 -11.79 -25.25
C SER A 269 -4.70 -10.70 -24.23
N GLY A 270 -4.17 -11.07 -23.05
CA GLY A 270 -3.90 -10.14 -21.94
C GLY A 270 -5.14 -9.79 -21.10
N ASP A 271 -6.30 -10.41 -21.38
CA ASP A 271 -7.54 -10.15 -20.65
C ASP A 271 -7.45 -10.55 -19.17
N THR A 272 -6.66 -11.57 -18.85
CA THR A 272 -6.42 -12.04 -17.48
C THR A 272 -5.84 -10.94 -16.59
N ALA A 273 -4.89 -10.14 -17.10
CA ALA A 273 -4.30 -9.04 -16.35
C ALA A 273 -5.34 -7.94 -16.07
N ARG A 274 -6.12 -7.58 -17.09
CA ARG A 274 -7.23 -6.63 -16.96
C ARG A 274 -8.28 -7.13 -15.95
N TRP A 275 -8.71 -8.38 -16.04
CA TRP A 275 -9.70 -8.94 -15.13
C TRP A 275 -9.20 -9.02 -13.70
N THR A 276 -7.89 -9.21 -13.49
CA THR A 276 -7.30 -9.19 -12.14
C THR A 276 -7.46 -7.83 -11.44
N THR A 277 -7.19 -6.72 -12.15
CA THR A 277 -7.42 -5.38 -11.60
C THR A 277 -8.91 -5.13 -11.35
N LEU A 278 -9.77 -5.49 -12.31
CA LEU A 278 -11.22 -5.30 -12.18
C LEU A 278 -11.82 -6.19 -11.07
N SER A 279 -11.28 -7.39 -10.87
CA SER A 279 -11.76 -8.33 -9.86
C SER A 279 -11.43 -7.90 -8.45
N ALA A 280 -10.30 -7.21 -8.22
CA ALA A 280 -10.01 -6.60 -6.92
C ALA A 280 -11.07 -5.53 -6.57
N VAL A 281 -11.41 -4.64 -7.52
CA VAL A 281 -12.45 -3.61 -7.32
C VAL A 281 -13.83 -4.24 -7.07
N ARG A 282 -14.24 -5.20 -7.90
CA ARG A 282 -15.54 -5.88 -7.73
C ARG A 282 -15.58 -6.74 -6.47
N GLY A 283 -14.48 -7.40 -6.14
CA GLY A 283 -14.34 -8.23 -4.94
C GLY A 283 -14.44 -7.41 -3.66
N GLY A 284 -13.90 -6.19 -3.64
CA GLY A 284 -14.02 -5.31 -2.47
C GLY A 284 -15.48 -4.95 -2.19
N ALA A 285 -16.27 -4.67 -3.23
CA ALA A 285 -17.72 -4.47 -3.09
C ALA A 285 -18.44 -5.73 -2.59
N MET A 286 -18.17 -6.89 -3.20
CA MET A 286 -18.76 -8.18 -2.80
C MET A 286 -18.39 -8.56 -1.35
N LEU A 287 -17.19 -8.21 -0.88
CA LEU A 287 -16.80 -8.42 0.50
C LEU A 287 -17.58 -7.49 1.45
N LEU A 288 -17.68 -6.20 1.10
CA LEU A 288 -18.41 -5.21 1.89
C LEU A 288 -19.89 -5.54 2.04
N GLU A 289 -20.53 -6.10 1.01
CA GLU A 289 -21.91 -6.62 1.07
C GLU A 289 -22.14 -7.56 2.25
N HIS A 290 -21.12 -8.30 2.68
CA HIS A 290 -21.20 -9.23 3.80
C HIS A 290 -20.72 -8.64 5.13
N VAL A 291 -19.60 -7.91 5.12
CA VAL A 291 -18.91 -7.54 6.37
C VAL A 291 -19.20 -6.12 6.84
N ALA A 292 -19.49 -5.20 5.93
CA ALA A 292 -19.77 -3.80 6.26
C ALA A 292 -20.69 -3.17 5.18
N PRO A 293 -21.98 -3.57 5.12
CA PRO A 293 -22.89 -3.14 4.06
C PRO A 293 -23.13 -1.63 4.02
N ASP A 294 -22.94 -0.95 5.16
CA ASP A 294 -23.00 0.49 5.30
C ASP A 294 -21.96 1.22 4.43
N LEU A 295 -20.81 0.57 4.15
CA LEU A 295 -19.75 1.12 3.32
C LEU A 295 -19.96 0.92 1.82
N LEU A 296 -20.81 -0.02 1.40
CA LEU A 296 -20.89 -0.48 0.01
C LEU A 296 -21.20 0.66 -0.98
N ALA A 297 -22.21 1.46 -0.68
CA ALA A 297 -22.61 2.53 -1.59
C ALA A 297 -21.55 3.64 -1.64
N GLY A 298 -20.83 3.89 -0.55
CA GLY A 298 -19.70 4.84 -0.52
C GLY A 298 -18.51 4.32 -1.34
N TYR A 299 -18.15 3.06 -1.14
CA TYR A 299 -17.11 2.35 -1.90
C TYR A 299 -17.35 2.43 -3.41
N GLN A 300 -18.56 2.10 -3.86
CA GLN A 300 -18.90 2.11 -5.29
C GLN A 300 -18.79 3.52 -5.88
N ARG A 301 -19.22 4.57 -5.16
CA ARG A 301 -19.07 5.96 -5.60
C ARG A 301 -17.62 6.41 -5.65
N TYR A 302 -16.82 6.01 -4.66
CA TYR A 302 -15.39 6.28 -4.62
C TYR A 302 -14.70 5.74 -5.87
N TYR A 303 -14.84 4.45 -6.18
CA TYR A 303 -14.22 3.85 -7.36
C TYR A 303 -14.79 4.39 -8.68
N LEU A 304 -16.08 4.71 -8.75
CA LEU A 304 -16.64 5.42 -9.91
C LEU A 304 -15.97 6.78 -10.13
N SER A 305 -15.74 7.55 -9.06
CA SER A 305 -15.07 8.85 -9.14
C SER A 305 -13.62 8.74 -9.64
N LEU A 306 -12.89 7.71 -9.20
CA LEU A 306 -11.53 7.42 -9.66
C LEU A 306 -11.51 7.06 -11.14
N ALA A 307 -12.51 6.28 -11.59
CA ALA A 307 -12.77 5.97 -12.99
C ALA A 307 -13.33 7.17 -13.79
N ARG A 308 -13.34 8.37 -13.20
CA ARG A 308 -13.82 9.63 -13.79
C ARG A 308 -15.29 9.59 -14.22
N GLN A 309 -16.06 8.70 -13.63
CA GLN A 309 -17.51 8.67 -13.75
C GLN A 309 -18.12 9.61 -12.72
N LYS A 310 -19.24 10.24 -13.06
CA LYS A 310 -20.02 11.06 -12.12
C LYS A 310 -21.09 10.19 -11.48
N PRO A 311 -20.90 9.70 -10.24
CA PRO A 311 -21.97 8.95 -9.58
C PRO A 311 -23.17 9.86 -9.37
N GLY A 312 -24.36 9.40 -9.76
CA GLY A 312 -25.61 10.07 -9.42
C GLY A 312 -25.92 9.96 -7.92
N ALA A 313 -26.95 10.68 -7.47
CA ALA A 313 -27.42 10.61 -6.08
C ALA A 313 -28.13 9.28 -5.73
N GLY A 314 -28.54 8.51 -6.74
CA GLY A 314 -29.22 7.22 -6.56
C GLY A 314 -28.29 6.05 -6.22
N ASP A 315 -28.79 4.83 -6.37
CA ASP A 315 -28.03 3.59 -6.22
C ASP A 315 -26.89 3.50 -7.26
N PRO A 316 -25.62 3.41 -6.84
CA PRO A 316 -24.48 3.36 -7.74
C PRO A 316 -24.21 1.96 -8.33
N SER A 317 -24.92 0.91 -7.89
CA SER A 317 -24.60 -0.49 -8.20
C SER A 317 -24.55 -0.80 -9.70
N ALA A 318 -25.54 -0.35 -10.47
CA ALA A 318 -25.59 -0.60 -11.91
C ALA A 318 -24.45 0.08 -12.67
N ALA A 319 -24.18 1.35 -12.36
CA ALA A 319 -23.08 2.12 -12.97
C ALA A 319 -21.71 1.52 -12.58
N PHE A 320 -21.57 1.10 -11.34
CA PHE A 320 -20.36 0.43 -10.84
C PHE A 320 -20.10 -0.88 -11.57
N ALA A 321 -21.11 -1.75 -11.70
CA ALA A 321 -20.97 -3.02 -12.41
C ALA A 321 -20.65 -2.85 -13.90
N ALA A 322 -21.18 -1.81 -14.54
CA ALA A 322 -20.90 -1.47 -15.93
C ALA A 322 -19.48 -0.89 -16.12
N THR A 323 -18.99 -0.09 -15.16
CA THR A 323 -17.65 0.53 -15.20
C THR A 323 -16.54 -0.48 -14.94
N PHE A 324 -16.80 -1.46 -14.06
CA PHE A 324 -15.87 -2.53 -13.72
C PHE A 324 -16.41 -3.90 -14.16
N PRO A 325 -16.48 -4.18 -15.48
CA PRO A 325 -17.10 -5.38 -16.00
C PRO A 325 -16.21 -6.62 -15.78
N LEU A 326 -16.83 -7.72 -15.35
CA LEU A 326 -16.20 -9.04 -15.26
C LEU A 326 -17.01 -10.06 -16.06
N PRO A 327 -16.36 -11.06 -16.67
CA PRO A 327 -17.04 -12.25 -17.16
C PRO A 327 -17.89 -12.89 -16.05
N SER A 328 -19.09 -13.34 -16.37
CA SER A 328 -20.04 -13.91 -15.39
C SER A 328 -19.45 -15.09 -14.63
N GLN A 329 -18.63 -15.92 -15.28
CA GLN A 329 -17.94 -17.05 -14.65
C GLN A 329 -16.95 -16.59 -13.56
N ILE A 330 -16.18 -15.54 -13.83
CA ILE A 330 -15.21 -14.96 -12.87
C ILE A 330 -15.96 -14.28 -11.73
N ALA A 331 -17.00 -13.50 -12.01
CA ALA A 331 -17.80 -12.86 -10.98
C ALA A 331 -18.45 -13.89 -10.03
N THR A 332 -19.00 -14.97 -10.58
CA THR A 332 -19.61 -16.07 -9.80
C THR A 332 -18.55 -16.84 -8.99
N ALA A 333 -17.38 -17.09 -9.57
CA ALA A 333 -16.27 -17.73 -8.86
C ALA A 333 -15.76 -16.85 -7.70
N LEU A 334 -15.59 -15.55 -7.94
CA LEU A 334 -15.15 -14.59 -6.94
C LEU A 334 -16.11 -14.53 -5.75
N GLN A 335 -17.41 -14.41 -6.01
CA GLN A 335 -18.43 -14.42 -4.95
C GLN A 335 -18.34 -15.69 -4.10
N ARG A 336 -18.32 -16.87 -4.76
CA ARG A 336 -18.21 -18.16 -4.07
C ARG A 336 -16.94 -18.26 -3.22
N GLN A 337 -15.80 -17.79 -3.72
CA GLN A 337 -14.55 -17.81 -2.97
C GLN A 337 -14.60 -16.88 -1.75
N ILE A 338 -15.20 -15.70 -1.87
CA ILE A 338 -15.43 -14.79 -0.74
C ILE A 338 -16.31 -15.48 0.31
N ASP A 339 -17.42 -16.09 -0.10
CA ASP A 339 -18.34 -16.79 0.80
C ASP A 339 -17.64 -17.95 1.53
N VAL A 340 -16.78 -18.71 0.82
CA VAL A 340 -15.97 -19.80 1.40
C VAL A 340 -14.97 -19.27 2.43
N VAL A 341 -14.23 -18.21 2.09
CA VAL A 341 -13.25 -17.59 3.00
C VAL A 341 -13.95 -17.03 4.24
N LEU A 342 -15.12 -16.40 4.08
CA LEU A 342 -15.94 -15.98 5.20
C LEU A 342 -16.48 -17.17 6.00
N GLY A 343 -16.91 -18.26 5.36
CA GLY A 343 -17.42 -19.47 6.00
C GLY A 343 -16.40 -20.16 6.91
N GLY A 344 -15.11 -20.13 6.54
CA GLY A 344 -14.05 -20.82 7.27
C GLY A 344 -14.15 -22.32 7.09
N ILE A 345 -13.35 -22.86 6.18
CA ILE A 345 -13.17 -24.29 5.97
C ILE A 345 -11.89 -24.73 6.67
#